data_AF-A0A6H0A147-F1
#
_entry.id   AF-A0A6H0A147-F1
#
_cell.length_a   1.000
_cell.length_b   1.000
_cell.length_c   1.000
_cell.angle_alpha   90.00
_cell.angle_beta   90.00
_cell.angle_gamma   90.00
#
_symmetry.space_group_name_H-M   'P 1'
#
loop_
_entity.id
_entity.type
_entity.pdbx_description
1 polymer ?
#
loop_
_entity_poly.entity_id
_entity_poly.type
_entity_poly.pdbx_seq_one_letter_code
_entity_poly.pdbx_strand_id
1 'polypeptide(L)'
;MENYAKFVATEILKQLGGNRFIAMTGATKFAYFDENGECGLFFRLPSNFAMKGINLVKIKLTFSDTYLVLRDPLIISPKRNHV
;
A
#
# COMPACT_ATOMS: atom_id res chain seq x y z
N MET A 1 -13.37 14.70 -4.72
CA MET A 1 -12.46 13.55 -4.86
C MET A 1 -12.91 12.53 -3.83
N GLU A 2 -13.25 11.32 -4.25
CA GLU A 2 -13.55 10.22 -3.33
C GLU A 2 -12.41 10.09 -2.30
N ASN A 3 -12.72 9.84 -1.03
CA ASN A 3 -11.75 9.87 0.07
C ASN A 3 -10.57 8.90 -0.23
N TYR A 4 -9.38 9.44 -0.50
CA TYR A 4 -8.20 8.67 -0.93
C TYR A 4 -7.82 7.58 0.08
N ALA A 5 -7.91 7.87 1.38
CA ALA A 5 -7.66 6.88 2.42
C ALA A 5 -8.66 5.71 2.38
N LYS A 6 -9.93 5.99 2.08
CA LYS A 6 -10.95 4.95 1.87
C LYS A 6 -10.63 4.09 0.63
N PHE A 7 -10.16 4.71 -0.45
CA PHE A 7 -9.72 3.99 -1.65
C PHE A 7 -8.54 3.06 -1.33
N VAL A 8 -7.49 3.58 -0.68
CA VAL A 8 -6.31 2.80 -0.27
C VAL A 8 -6.71 1.64 0.64
N ALA A 9 -7.52 1.87 1.66
CA ALA A 9 -8.00 0.82 2.54
C ALA A 9 -8.80 -0.27 1.81
N THR A 10 -9.59 0.13 0.82
CA THR A 10 -10.35 -0.79 -0.04
C THR A 10 -9.42 -1.64 -0.91
N GLU A 11 -8.39 -1.05 -1.50
CA GLU A 11 -7.38 -1.78 -2.28
C GLU A 11 -6.55 -2.74 -1.42
N ILE A 12 -6.14 -2.32 -0.22
CA ILE A 12 -5.46 -3.21 0.74
C ILE A 12 -6.36 -4.41 1.06
N LEU A 13 -7.64 -4.19 1.36
CA LEU A 13 -8.57 -5.28 1.65
C LEU A 13 -8.73 -6.24 0.44
N LYS A 14 -8.84 -5.71 -0.78
CA LYS A 14 -8.90 -6.53 -2.00
C LYS A 14 -7.65 -7.38 -2.17
N GLN A 15 -6.46 -6.81 -1.97
CA GLN A 15 -5.18 -7.51 -2.07
C GLN A 15 -5.03 -8.63 -1.03
N LEU A 16 -5.56 -8.43 0.19
CA LEU A 16 -5.62 -9.49 1.20
C LEU A 16 -6.56 -10.66 0.80
N GLY A 17 -7.41 -10.46 -0.20
CA GLY A 17 -8.39 -11.44 -0.68
C GLY A 17 -9.85 -11.01 -0.52
N GLY A 18 -10.11 -9.77 -0.12
CA GLY A 18 -11.44 -9.17 -0.04
C GLY A 18 -12.42 -9.98 0.82
N ASN A 19 -13.60 -10.27 0.27
CA ASN A 19 -14.61 -11.06 0.97
C ASN A 19 -14.12 -12.46 1.37
N ARG A 20 -13.22 -13.08 0.60
CA ARG A 20 -12.65 -14.39 0.95
C ARG A 20 -11.75 -14.28 2.17
N PHE A 21 -10.97 -13.22 2.29
CA PHE A 21 -10.19 -12.94 3.49
C PHE A 21 -11.11 -12.81 4.72
N ILE A 22 -12.19 -12.04 4.60
CA ILE A 22 -13.16 -11.85 5.69
C ILE A 22 -13.77 -13.21 6.10
N ALA A 23 -14.22 -14.01 5.12
CA ALA A 23 -14.83 -15.31 5.39
C ALA A 23 -13.86 -16.31 6.06
N MET A 24 -12.58 -16.32 5.64
CA MET A 24 -11.58 -17.24 6.18
C MET A 24 -11.07 -16.82 7.56
N THR A 25 -11.00 -15.51 7.82
CA THR A 25 -10.39 -14.98 9.04
C THR A 25 -11.40 -14.60 10.11
N GLY A 26 -12.67 -14.38 9.75
CA GLY A 26 -13.67 -13.80 10.64
C GLY A 26 -13.34 -12.37 11.06
N ALA A 27 -12.50 -11.66 10.29
CA ALA A 27 -12.12 -10.29 10.61
C ALA A 27 -13.33 -9.35 10.63
N THR A 28 -13.30 -8.36 11.54
CA THR A 28 -14.38 -7.40 11.78
C THR A 28 -13.82 -6.00 12.04
N LYS A 29 -14.72 -5.01 12.18
CA LYS A 29 -14.38 -3.61 12.52
C LYS A 29 -13.34 -2.99 11.57
N PHE A 30 -13.53 -3.22 10.27
CA PHE A 30 -12.71 -2.60 9.24
C PHE A 30 -12.96 -1.09 9.21
N ALA A 31 -11.89 -0.31 9.18
CA ALA A 31 -11.96 1.12 8.88
C ALA A 31 -10.64 1.62 8.30
N TYR A 32 -10.73 2.74 7.60
CA TYR A 32 -9.57 3.44 7.06
C TYR A 32 -9.07 4.48 8.06
N PHE A 33 -7.78 4.80 7.99
CA PHE A 33 -7.19 5.91 8.72
C PHE A 33 -6.42 6.82 7.76
N ASP A 34 -6.32 8.09 8.12
CA ASP A 34 -5.58 9.13 7.41
C ASP A 34 -4.93 10.03 8.47
N GLU A 35 -3.65 9.81 8.73
CA GLU A 35 -2.91 10.42 9.83
C GLU A 35 -1.51 10.82 9.32
N ASN A 36 -1.11 12.08 9.51
CA ASN A 36 0.23 12.59 9.20
C ASN A 36 0.72 12.32 7.77
N GLY A 37 -0.18 12.37 6.78
CA GLY A 37 0.14 12.12 5.37
C GLY A 37 0.25 10.63 5.01
N GLU A 38 -0.15 9.74 5.93
CA GLU A 38 -0.11 8.30 5.77
C GLU A 38 -1.50 7.73 5.97
N CYS A 39 -1.86 6.76 5.13
CA CYS A 39 -3.19 6.17 5.17
C CYS A 39 -3.12 4.64 5.06
N GLY A 40 -4.23 3.99 5.35
CA GLY A 40 -4.28 2.54 5.27
C GLY A 40 -5.53 1.94 5.89
N LEU A 41 -5.42 0.66 6.24
CA LEU A 41 -6.53 -0.16 6.74
C LEU A 41 -6.24 -0.62 8.17
N PHE A 42 -7.24 -0.59 9.04
CA PHE A 42 -7.22 -1.35 10.29
C PHE A 42 -8.43 -2.26 10.40
N PHE A 43 -8.26 -3.39 11.08
CA PHE A 43 -9.33 -4.34 11.38
C PHE A 43 -8.99 -5.18 12.60
N ARG A 44 -9.98 -5.91 13.10
CA ARG A 44 -9.82 -6.85 14.20
C ARG A 44 -9.98 -8.28 13.74
N LEU A 45 -9.09 -9.14 14.19
CA LEU A 45 -9.25 -10.59 14.08
C LEU A 45 -10.08 -11.12 15.26
N PRO A 46 -10.76 -12.26 15.11
CA PRO A 46 -11.36 -12.98 16.23
C PRO A 46 -10.32 -13.27 17.32
N SER A 47 -10.78 -13.35 18.58
CA SER A 47 -9.93 -13.78 19.69
C SER A 47 -9.33 -15.16 19.40
N ASN A 48 -8.05 -15.35 19.77
CA ASN A 48 -7.28 -16.57 19.54
C ASN A 48 -7.09 -16.98 18.07
N PHE A 49 -7.40 -16.10 17.10
CA PHE A 49 -7.07 -16.34 15.70
C PHE A 49 -5.55 -16.34 15.47
N ALA A 50 -4.84 -15.40 16.10
CA ALA A 50 -3.39 -15.32 16.08
C ALA A 50 -2.79 -15.69 17.45
N MET A 51 -1.53 -16.13 17.43
CA MET A 51 -0.79 -16.45 18.65
C MET A 51 -0.69 -15.22 19.59
N LYS A 52 -0.53 -15.47 20.88
CA LYS A 52 -0.33 -14.43 21.91
C LYS A 52 -1.47 -13.41 22.02
N GLY A 53 -2.69 -13.78 21.61
CA GLY A 53 -3.88 -12.95 21.76
C GLY A 53 -3.92 -11.72 20.84
N ILE A 54 -3.04 -11.65 19.83
CA ILE A 54 -3.02 -10.56 18.86
C ILE A 54 -4.35 -10.55 18.09
N ASN A 55 -5.04 -9.41 18.10
CA ASN A 55 -6.36 -9.29 17.47
C ASN A 55 -6.64 -7.93 16.82
N LEU A 56 -5.68 -7.01 16.81
CA LEU A 56 -5.78 -5.73 16.12
C LEU A 56 -4.65 -5.64 15.10
N VAL A 57 -5.00 -5.36 13.85
CA VAL A 57 -4.05 -5.25 12.74
C VAL A 57 -4.20 -3.86 12.12
N LYS A 58 -3.08 -3.14 11.97
CA LYS A 58 -2.99 -1.85 11.24
C LYS A 58 -1.99 -2.04 10.09
N ILE A 59 -2.46 -1.84 8.87
CA ILE A 59 -1.67 -1.91 7.64
C ILE A 59 -1.60 -0.50 7.07
N LYS A 60 -0.38 -0.04 6.79
CA LYS A 60 -0.08 1.33 6.44
C LYS A 60 0.58 1.39 5.07
N LEU A 61 0.08 2.26 4.20
CA LEU A 61 0.76 2.59 2.95
C LEU A 61 1.82 3.65 3.25
N THR A 62 3.10 3.28 3.08
CA THR A 62 4.24 4.18 3.21
C THR A 62 4.74 4.61 1.83
N PHE A 63 5.18 5.86 1.69
CA PHE A 63 5.78 6.39 0.45
C PHE A 63 7.24 5.92 0.25
N SER A 64 7.62 4.76 0.78
CA SER A 64 9.03 4.35 0.93
C SER A 64 9.77 4.06 -0.38
N ASP A 65 9.10 4.20 -1.52
CA ASP A 65 9.70 4.14 -2.84
C ASP A 65 10.49 5.44 -3.12
N THR A 66 11.69 5.52 -2.54
CA THR A 66 12.65 6.56 -2.89
C THR A 66 13.32 6.16 -4.21
N TYR A 67 12.82 6.67 -5.33
CA TYR A 67 13.47 6.51 -6.63
C TYR A 67 14.39 7.71 -6.93
N LEU A 68 15.65 7.42 -7.25
CA LEU A 68 16.54 8.38 -7.91
C LEU A 68 16.29 8.31 -9.42
N VAL A 69 15.55 9.27 -9.95
CA VAL A 69 15.34 9.40 -11.40
C VAL A 69 16.54 10.14 -12.00
N LEU A 70 17.47 9.39 -12.59
CA LEU A 70 18.58 9.93 -13.36
C LEU A 70 18.18 10.03 -14.84
N ARG A 71 18.43 11.17 -15.48
CA ARG A 71 18.39 11.28 -16.94
C ARG A 71 19.80 11.06 -17.46
N ASP A 72 19.99 10.03 -18.29
CA ASP A 72 21.25 9.88 -19.02
C ASP A 72 21.40 11.05 -19.99
N PRO A 73 22.53 11.78 -19.97
CA PRO A 73 22.80 12.76 -21.01
C PRO A 73 23.05 12.05 -22.33
N LEU A 74 22.23 12.37 -23.33
CA LEU A 74 22.44 11.95 -24.71
C LEU A 74 23.81 12.46 -25.19
N ILE A 75 24.83 11.60 -25.27
CA ILE A 75 26.10 11.95 -25.90
C ILE A 75 25.85 11.99 -27.42
N ILE A 76 25.66 13.20 -27.95
CA ILE A 76 25.65 13.41 -29.40
C ILE A 76 27.10 13.27 -29.88
N SER A 77 27.43 12.14 -30.49
CA SER A 77 28.74 11.97 -31.15
C SER A 77 28.86 12.95 -32.32
N PRO A 78 29.96 13.70 -32.46
CA PRO A 78 30.14 14.60 -33.58
C PRO A 78 30.28 13.77 -34.87
N LYS A 79 29.43 14.04 -35.87
CA LYS A 79 29.60 13.47 -37.21
C LYS A 79 30.97 13.91 -37.75
N ARG A 80 31.84 12.94 -38.08
CA ARG A 80 33.05 13.19 -38.87
C ARG A 80 32.63 13.79 -40.22
N ASN A 81 33.00 15.03 -40.46
CA ASN A 81 32.97 15.59 -41.81
C ASN A 81 34.16 15.00 -42.57
N HIS A 82 33.87 14.23 -43.62
CA HIS A 82 34.88 13.81 -44.59
C HIS A 82 35.15 14.99 -45.52
N VAL A 83 36.42 15.39 -45.59
CA VAL A 83 37.00 16.28 -46.61
C VAL A 83 37.20 15.48 -47.89
#